data_AF-A0A5K1AB80-F1
#
_entry.id   AF-A0A5K1AB80-F1
#
_cell.length_a   1.000
_cell.length_b   1.000
_cell.length_c   1.000
_cell.angle_alpha   90.00
_cell.angle_beta   90.00
_cell.angle_gamma   90.00
#
_symmetry.space_group_name_H-M   'P 1'
#
loop_
_entity.id
_entity.type
_entity.pdbx_description
1 polymer ?
#
loop_
_entity_poly.entity_id
_entity_poly.type
_entity_poly.pdbx_seq_one_letter_code
_entity_poly.pdbx_strand_id
1 'polypeptide(L)' 'LGGPYLAMKTGRRDSRQSYAAVVEEQIPNHNDSLELVLSRFQSIGVDVEGTVALL' A
#
# COMPACT_ATOMS: atom_id res chain seq x y z
N LEU A 1 -6.12 -5.53 19.73
CA LEU A 1 -6.96 -5.25 18.55
C LEU A 1 -7.41 -6.60 18.01
N GLY A 2 -8.62 -7.06 18.37
CA GLY A 2 -9.12 -8.43 18.09
C GLY A 2 -9.49 -8.67 16.63
N GLY A 3 -8.61 -8.31 15.70
CA GLY A 3 -8.82 -8.44 14.26
C GLY A 3 -8.72 -9.89 13.76
N PRO A 4 -8.89 -10.09 12.45
CA PRO A 4 -8.86 -11.42 11.84
C PRO A 4 -7.47 -12.06 11.96
N TYR A 5 -7.45 -13.39 12.04
CA TYR A 5 -6.21 -14.15 11.91
C TYR A 5 -5.85 -14.33 10.42
N LEU A 6 -4.63 -13.91 10.05
CA LEU A 6 -4.07 -14.18 8.73
C LEU A 6 -2.80 -15.04 8.88
N ALA A 7 -2.73 -16.14 8.14
CA ALA A 7 -1.54 -16.97 8.11
C ALA A 7 -0.37 -16.22 7.45
N MET A 8 0.76 -16.14 8.14
CA MET A 8 1.92 -15.37 7.68
C MET A 8 2.79 -16.16 6.71
N LYS A 9 2.92 -15.66 5.48
CA LYS A 9 3.91 -16.16 4.50
C LYS A 9 5.28 -15.54 4.77
N THR A 10 6.30 -16.38 4.94
CA THR A 10 7.69 -15.98 5.25
C THR A 10 8.63 -16.16 4.04
N GLY A 11 9.91 -15.79 4.17
CA GLY A 11 10.92 -15.98 3.12
C GLY A 11 11.21 -14.75 2.23
N ARG A 12 10.62 -13.58 2.55
CA ARG A 12 11.02 -12.30 1.94
C ARG A 12 12.46 -11.97 2.36
N ARG A 13 13.25 -11.45 1.42
CA ARG A 13 14.65 -11.06 1.63
C ARG A 13 14.76 -9.55 1.78
N ASP A 14 15.75 -9.11 2.54
CA ASP A 14 16.01 -7.69 2.77
C ASP A 14 16.63 -7.03 1.53
N SER A 15 16.23 -5.79 1.27
CA SER A 15 16.87 -4.97 0.25
C SER A 15 18.23 -4.45 0.74
N ARG A 16 19.12 -4.09 -0.18
CA ARG A 16 20.43 -3.49 0.13
C ARG A 16 20.43 -1.96 0.05
N GLN A 17 19.35 -1.37 -0.45
CA GLN A 17 19.21 0.04 -0.74
C GLN A 17 17.79 0.50 -0.44
N SER A 18 17.64 1.80 -0.17
CA SER A 18 16.38 2.49 0.03
C SER A 18 16.34 3.74 -0.85
N TYR A 19 15.16 4.11 -1.32
CA TYR A 19 14.95 5.22 -2.25
C TYR A 19 13.91 6.19 -1.66
N ALA A 20 14.38 7.19 -0.91
CA ALA A 20 13.51 8.17 -0.28
C ALA A 20 12.64 8.94 -1.29
N ALA A 21 13.18 9.26 -2.48
CA ALA A 21 12.42 9.96 -3.51
C ALA A 21 11.17 9.18 -3.98
N VAL A 22 11.24 7.85 -4.01
CA VAL A 22 10.12 6.99 -4.42
C VAL A 22 9.00 7.02 -3.38
N VAL A 23 9.32 7.27 -2.11
CA VAL A 23 8.33 7.33 -1.02
C VAL A 23 7.36 8.48 -1.25
N GLU A 24 7.87 9.67 -1.56
CA GLU A 24 7.05 10.87 -1.81
C GLU A 24 6.12 10.70 -3.02
N GLU A 25 6.59 9.96 -4.04
CA GLU A 25 5.82 9.72 -5.26
C GLU A 25 4.75 8.63 -5.09
N GLN A 26 5.00 7.62 -4.25
CA GLN A 26 4.17 6.41 -4.18
C GLN A 26 3.25 6.36 -2.95
N ILE A 27 3.58 7.00 -1.83
CA ILE A 27 2.74 6.98 -0.63
C ILE A 27 1.66 8.06 -0.71
N PRO A 28 0.36 7.71 -0.74
CA PRO A 28 -0.72 8.70 -0.76
C PRO A 28 -0.70 9.57 0.49
N ASN A 29 -0.91 10.87 0.30
CA ASN A 29 -1.06 11.84 1.38
C ASN A 29 -2.52 11.88 1.88
N HIS A 30 -2.73 12.27 3.12
CA HIS A 30 -4.07 12.45 3.69
C HIS A 30 -4.86 13.60 3.03
N ASN A 31 -4.17 14.53 2.36
CA ASN A 31 -4.79 15.61 1.59
C ASN A 31 -4.96 15.29 0.11
N ASP A 32 -4.58 14.10 -0.34
CA ASP A 32 -4.76 13.68 -1.73
C ASP A 32 -6.25 13.39 -2.03
N SER A 33 -6.65 13.58 -3.28
CA SER A 33 -8.00 13.23 -3.70
C SER A 33 -8.21 11.72 -3.75
N LEU A 34 -9.47 11.29 -3.62
CA LEU A 34 -9.82 9.88 -3.67
C LEU A 34 -9.45 9.24 -5.01
N GLU A 35 -9.58 9.97 -6.12
CA GLU A 35 -9.17 9.50 -7.45
C GLU A 35 -7.66 9.21 -7.50
N LEU A 36 -6.84 10.07 -6.88
CA LEU A 36 -5.39 9.87 -6.82
C LEU A 36 -5.06 8.63 -5.97
N VAL A 37 -5.69 8.47 -4.81
CA VAL A 37 -5.51 7.29 -3.95
C VAL A 37 -5.87 6.02 -4.71
N LEU A 38 -7.06 5.95 -5.32
CA LEU A 38 -7.48 4.79 -6.10
C LEU A 38 -6.51 4.49 -7.25
N SER A 39 -6.04 5.51 -7.96
CA SER A 39 -5.09 5.32 -9.08
C SER A 39 -3.76 4.70 -8.61
N ARG A 40 -3.25 5.11 -7.43
CA ARG A 40 -2.01 4.59 -6.86
C ARG A 40 -2.16 3.14 -6.44
N PHE A 41 -3.23 2.79 -5.72
CA PHE A 41 -3.51 1.39 -5.34
C PHE A 41 -3.74 0.50 -6.57
N GLN A 42 -4.43 1.01 -7.60
CA GLN A 42 -4.63 0.28 -8.85
C GLN A 42 -3.30 0.01 -9.57
N SER A 43 -2.35 0.95 -9.52
CA SER A 43 -1.02 0.78 -10.15
C SER A 43 -0.18 -0.36 -9.55
N ILE A 44 -0.44 -0.72 -8.28
CA ILE A 44 0.19 -1.85 -7.59
C ILE A 44 -0.68 -3.13 -7.60
N GLY A 45 -1.80 -3.11 -8.32
CA GLY A 45 -2.69 -4.26 -8.51
C GLY A 45 -3.71 -4.48 -7.39
N VAL A 46 -4.01 -3.45 -6.59
CA VAL A 46 -5.09 -3.46 -5.61
C VAL A 46 -6.31 -2.78 -6.22
N ASP A 47 -7.45 -3.47 -6.24
CA ASP A 47 -8.70 -2.92 -6.77
C ASP A 47 -9.40 -1.98 -5.77
N VAL A 48 -10.55 -1.44 -6.17
CA VAL A 48 -11.29 -0.48 -5.34
C VAL A 48 -11.76 -1.11 -4.02
N GLU A 49 -12.27 -2.35 -4.06
CA GLU A 49 -12.69 -3.06 -2.86
C GLU A 49 -11.52 -3.28 -1.90
N GLY A 50 -10.39 -3.77 -2.42
CA GLY A 50 -9.16 -3.94 -1.65
C GLY A 50 -8.63 -2.63 -1.08
N THR A 51 -8.78 -1.51 -1.80
CA THR A 51 -8.38 -0.19 -1.29
C THR A 51 -9.24 0.23 -0.10
N VAL A 52 -10.57 0.06 -0.19
CA VAL A 52 -11.50 0.38 0.90
C VAL A 52 -11.29 -0.52 2.12
N ALA A 53 -10.95 -1.80 1.92
CA ALA A 53 -10.69 -2.72 3.02
C ALA A 53 -9.40 -2.42 3.81
N LEU A 54 -8.49 -1.62 3.24
CA LEU A 54 -7.19 -1.27 3.84
C LEU A 54 -7.16 0.09 4.54
N LEU A 55 -8.18 0.94 4.34
CA LEU A 55 -8.33 2.27 4.97
C LEU A 55 -9.21 2.22 6.22
#